data_AF-A0A2D5UGY1-F1
#
_entry.id   AF-A0A2D5UGY1-F1
#
_cell.length_a   1.000
_cell.length_b   1.000
_cell.length_c   1.000
_cell.angle_alpha   90.00
_cell.angle_beta   90.00
_cell.angle_gamma   90.00
#
_symmetry.space_group_name_H-M   'P 1'
#
loop_
_entity.id
_entity.type
_entity.pdbx_description
1 polymer ?
#
loop_
_entity_poly.entity_id
_entity_poly.type
_entity_poly.pdbx_seq_one_letter_code
_entity_poly.pdbx_strand_id
1 'polypeptide(L)'
;MGAIKEYKEGLDFTAKTLAGLEEPLANELKELGADEVKIIKRGATFRGNEELLYKVNYMSRLAIRILKPIGVFNVKDDKQLYDKVRKINWMNVFNLNQTFSVDANLFYSELDHSHYAALKTKDAIVDQFRESTGKRPWVSTENPDIYIDVHISHDVCTISLDSSGESLHKREYRIGADKAPINEVLAAGMINLAGWKGDCDFYDPMCGSGTIPMEAAMLAMKIPAGYYRKMFAFMNWEGYNEDLWLKVKNEADKAIVEVDCNIYASDRSEKAIVLAKRNLKHAGLHKDIDIRVSYFDSVVPEKGGMLIMNPPYGIRMEERGELRDLYKGIGNVLKQNFTGFEAWVISPNIDTAKFIGLRPSKKIALYNGPIETRFLRFDVYEGTKRYGDKPQERSNYAKNKDTYKKDDTRTSKDTRSEDRQRSSDLRKSSYQKSRDEGTENHNRDFERKNENYRRSNYPSSEKRKRDYGSETDESSSEERRKINQERSKNFDRHMESLRRFTNFDNKKSESKKKGRKRISPKKPPEDDE
;
A
#
# COMPACT_ATOMS: atom_id res chain seq x y z
N MET A 1 -10.75 -1.26 32.26
CA MET A 1 -10.26 0.06 31.77
C MET A 1 -8.76 -0.06 31.58
N GLY A 2 -8.30 -0.34 30.35
CA GLY A 2 -6.87 -0.32 30.07
C GLY A 2 -6.38 1.13 30.19
N ALA A 3 -5.31 1.35 30.95
CA ALA A 3 -4.68 2.66 31.04
C ALA A 3 -4.48 3.21 29.63
N ILE A 4 -4.91 4.46 29.40
CA ILE A 4 -4.56 5.22 28.19
C ILE A 4 -3.05 5.09 28.07
N LYS A 5 -2.55 4.49 26.98
CA LYS A 5 -1.11 4.39 26.73
C LYS A 5 -0.54 5.78 26.98
N GLU A 6 0.43 5.89 27.87
CA GLU A 6 1.05 7.18 28.22
C GLU A 6 1.72 7.70 26.94
N TYR A 7 0.99 8.54 26.21
CA TYR A 7 1.36 9.02 24.90
C TYR A 7 2.45 10.05 25.11
N LYS A 8 3.65 9.78 24.56
CA LYS A 8 4.75 10.72 24.66
C LYS A 8 4.64 11.70 23.50
N GLU A 9 4.21 12.90 23.83
CA GLU A 9 4.07 14.01 22.88
C GLU A 9 5.38 14.21 22.10
N GLY A 10 5.26 14.34 20.77
CA GLY A 10 6.39 14.58 19.88
C GLY A 10 7.23 13.36 19.51
N LEU A 11 7.02 12.19 20.13
CA LEU A 11 7.80 10.97 19.86
C LEU A 11 6.95 9.84 19.28
N ASP A 12 5.68 9.76 19.65
CA ASP A 12 4.81 8.69 19.20
C ASP A 12 4.13 9.05 17.86
N PHE A 13 4.09 8.08 16.94
CA PHE A 13 3.50 8.20 15.61
C PHE A 13 2.59 7.03 15.30
N THR A 14 1.70 7.22 14.32
CA THR A 14 0.87 6.15 13.76
C THR A 14 1.02 6.09 12.25
N ALA A 15 1.45 4.96 11.72
CA ALA A 15 1.42 4.68 10.28
C ALA A 15 0.16 3.88 9.96
N LYS A 16 -0.70 4.41 9.08
CA LYS A 16 -1.83 3.65 8.51
C LYS A 16 -1.34 2.82 7.32
N THR A 17 -1.94 1.66 7.07
CA THR A 17 -1.70 0.81 5.87
C THR A 17 -2.99 0.11 5.40
N LEU A 18 -2.89 -0.71 4.35
CA LEU A 18 -3.96 -1.58 3.88
C LEU A 18 -4.09 -2.82 4.77
N ALA A 19 -5.31 -3.35 4.87
CA ALA A 19 -5.54 -4.59 5.61
C ALA A 19 -4.77 -5.77 4.99
N GLY A 20 -4.08 -6.54 5.83
CA GLY A 20 -3.19 -7.62 5.43
C GLY A 20 -1.72 -7.21 5.27
N LEU A 21 -1.39 -5.92 5.39
CA LEU A 21 -0.02 -5.40 5.29
C LEU A 21 0.53 -4.86 6.62
N GLU A 22 -0.17 -5.07 7.74
CA GLU A 22 0.22 -4.53 9.03
C GLU A 22 1.56 -5.08 9.54
N GLU A 23 1.77 -6.39 9.39
CA GLU A 23 3.04 -7.03 9.78
C GLU A 23 4.21 -6.63 8.86
N PRO A 24 4.07 -6.65 7.52
CA PRO A 24 5.05 -6.06 6.62
C PRO A 24 5.40 -4.61 6.96
N LEU A 25 4.41 -3.75 7.21
CA LEU A 25 4.64 -2.35 7.60
C LEU A 25 5.43 -2.27 8.92
N ALA A 26 5.06 -3.06 9.92
CA ALA A 26 5.76 -3.04 11.20
C ALA A 26 7.23 -3.44 11.07
N ASN A 27 7.56 -4.35 10.15
CA ASN A 27 8.94 -4.71 9.86
C ASN A 27 9.67 -3.59 9.11
N GLU A 28 9.04 -2.97 8.09
CA GLU A 28 9.60 -1.81 7.38
C GLU A 28 9.91 -0.65 8.34
N LEU A 29 9.01 -0.35 9.29
CA LEU A 29 9.24 0.68 10.30
C LEU A 29 10.47 0.38 11.18
N LYS A 30 10.63 -0.88 11.63
CA LYS A 30 11.81 -1.29 12.40
C LYS A 30 13.10 -1.15 11.59
N GLU A 31 13.08 -1.56 10.31
CA GLU A 31 14.21 -1.40 9.39
C GLU A 31 14.59 0.07 9.17
N LEU A 32 13.61 0.98 9.21
CA LEU A 32 13.85 2.42 9.13
C LEU A 32 14.38 3.03 10.44
N GLY A 33 14.38 2.28 11.55
CA GLY A 33 14.89 2.71 12.85
C GLY A 33 13.82 3.12 13.85
N ALA A 34 12.58 2.64 13.68
CA ALA A 34 11.49 2.92 14.61
C ALA A 34 11.56 2.04 15.87
N ASP A 35 11.33 2.66 17.02
CA ASP A 35 11.24 1.99 18.31
C ASP A 35 9.79 1.66 18.68
N GLU A 36 9.61 0.74 19.64
CA GLU A 36 8.31 0.38 20.22
C GLU A 36 7.18 0.12 19.19
N VAL A 37 7.54 -0.48 18.06
CA VAL A 37 6.58 -0.75 16.98
C VAL A 37 5.52 -1.76 17.43
N LYS A 38 4.26 -1.33 17.44
CA LYS A 38 3.10 -2.16 17.79
C LYS A 38 2.10 -2.16 16.65
N ILE A 39 1.80 -3.35 16.14
CA ILE A 39 0.76 -3.57 15.13
C ILE A 39 -0.59 -3.18 15.71
N ILE A 40 -1.36 -2.42 14.94
CA ILE A 40 -2.77 -2.11 15.19
C ILE A 40 -3.57 -2.51 13.95
N LYS A 41 -4.90 -2.53 14.04
CA LYS A 41 -5.75 -2.80 12.87
C LYS A 41 -5.44 -1.78 11.77
N ARG A 42 -5.05 -2.23 10.56
CA ARG A 42 -4.70 -1.39 9.41
C ARG A 42 -3.58 -0.38 9.69
N GLY A 43 -2.60 -0.73 10.53
CA GLY A 43 -1.48 0.17 10.80
C GLY A 43 -0.49 -0.36 11.83
N ALA A 44 0.41 0.52 12.24
CA ALA A 44 1.27 0.32 13.39
C ALA A 44 1.50 1.66 14.11
N THR A 45 1.53 1.62 15.44
CA THR A 45 2.07 2.74 16.24
C THR A 45 3.56 2.50 16.45
N PHE A 46 4.35 3.57 16.46
CA PHE A 46 5.79 3.48 16.66
C PHE A 46 6.32 4.75 17.33
N ARG A 47 7.55 4.71 17.80
CA ARG A 47 8.24 5.85 18.39
C ARG A 47 9.46 6.25 17.58
N GLY A 48 9.71 7.55 17.46
CA GLY A 48 10.96 8.10 16.96
C GLY A 48 10.99 9.62 16.99
N ASN A 49 12.06 10.19 16.43
CA ASN A 49 12.24 11.64 16.34
C ASN A 49 11.69 12.19 15.01
N GLU A 50 11.84 13.50 14.81
CA GLU A 50 11.45 14.18 13.57
C GLU A 50 12.19 13.66 12.33
N GLU A 51 13.46 13.30 12.46
CA GLU A 51 14.23 12.67 11.38
C GLU A 51 13.57 11.37 10.90
N LEU A 52 13.10 10.53 11.83
CA LEU A 52 12.35 9.33 11.50
C LEU A 52 11.00 9.66 10.83
N LEU A 53 10.29 10.71 11.27
CA LEU A 53 9.04 11.15 10.63
C LEU A 53 9.26 11.45 9.14
N TYR A 54 10.31 12.21 8.82
CA TYR A 54 10.69 12.51 7.44
C TYR A 54 11.09 11.25 6.68
N LYS A 55 11.92 10.40 7.31
CA LYS A 55 12.42 9.16 6.71
C LYS A 55 11.28 8.21 6.35
N VAL A 56 10.30 8.02 7.24
CA VAL A 56 9.15 7.16 7.00
C VAL A 56 8.28 7.72 5.89
N ASN A 57 7.97 9.03 5.88
CA ASN A 57 7.20 9.63 4.78
C ASN A 57 7.88 9.44 3.41
N TYR A 58 9.21 9.54 3.37
CA TYR A 58 9.95 9.46 2.11
C TYR A 58 10.21 8.04 1.63
N MET A 59 10.58 7.14 2.55
CA MET A 59 11.10 5.82 2.20
C MET A 59 10.03 4.71 2.25
N SER A 60 9.01 4.84 3.11
CA SER A 60 8.02 3.78 3.33
C SER A 60 7.23 3.45 2.06
N ARG A 61 7.25 2.18 1.67
CA ARG A 61 6.40 1.65 0.61
C ARG A 61 5.06 1.15 1.12
N LEU A 62 4.95 0.82 2.41
CA LEU A 62 3.79 0.11 2.94
C LEU A 62 2.81 1.01 3.70
N ALA A 63 3.24 2.20 4.13
CA ALA A 63 2.34 3.19 4.74
C ALA A 63 1.49 3.93 3.69
N ILE A 64 0.26 4.29 4.08
CA ILE A 64 -0.64 5.17 3.32
C ILE A 64 -0.68 6.61 3.85
N ARG A 65 -0.45 6.80 5.15
CA ARG A 65 -0.45 8.08 5.89
C ARG A 65 0.36 7.91 7.17
N ILE A 66 1.10 8.95 7.57
CA ILE A 66 1.86 9.00 8.83
C ILE A 66 1.31 10.14 9.70
N LEU A 67 0.80 9.78 10.87
CA LEU A 67 0.10 10.67 11.79
C LEU A 67 0.94 10.95 13.03
N LYS A 68 0.98 12.21 13.45
CA LYS A 68 1.57 12.68 14.70
C LYS A 68 0.44 13.14 15.63
N PRO A 69 0.01 12.32 16.60
CA PRO A 69 -0.98 12.76 17.56
C PRO A 69 -0.53 13.97 18.38
N ILE A 70 -1.46 14.91 18.57
CA ILE A 70 -1.29 16.17 19.30
C ILE A 70 -2.30 16.33 20.44
N GLY A 71 -3.23 15.37 20.57
CA GLY A 71 -4.17 15.32 21.68
C GLY A 71 -4.82 13.95 21.78
N VAL A 72 -4.81 13.38 22.99
CA VAL A 72 -5.49 12.11 23.29
C VAL A 72 -6.35 12.31 24.52
N PHE A 73 -7.65 12.10 24.40
CA PHE A 73 -8.59 12.35 25.50
C PHE A 73 -9.90 11.59 25.32
N ASN A 74 -10.57 11.32 26.43
CA ASN A 74 -11.89 10.69 26.37
C ASN A 74 -12.97 11.65 25.85
N VAL A 75 -13.94 11.20 25.08
CA VAL A 75 -15.13 11.95 24.65
C VAL A 75 -16.34 11.04 24.72
N LYS A 76 -17.45 11.56 25.25
CA LYS A 76 -18.73 10.83 25.30
C LYS A 76 -19.83 11.48 24.46
N ASP A 77 -19.65 12.75 24.13
CA ASP A 77 -20.63 13.56 23.42
C ASP A 77 -19.92 14.67 22.64
N ASP A 78 -20.65 15.30 21.73
CA ASP A 78 -20.12 16.31 20.82
C ASP A 78 -19.66 17.59 21.53
N LYS A 79 -20.30 17.91 22.67
CA LYS A 79 -19.92 19.08 23.47
C LYS A 79 -18.56 18.84 24.10
N GLN A 80 -18.32 17.66 24.66
CA GLN A 80 -17.02 17.27 25.19
C GLN A 80 -15.95 17.24 24.11
N LEU A 81 -16.27 16.77 22.89
CA LEU A 81 -15.34 16.83 21.77
C LEU A 81 -14.95 18.28 21.47
N TYR A 82 -15.92 19.17 21.28
CA TYR A 82 -15.68 20.59 21.03
C TYR A 82 -14.85 21.24 22.15
N ASP A 83 -15.26 21.06 23.42
CA ASP A 83 -14.60 21.66 24.57
C ASP A 83 -13.14 21.17 24.73
N LYS A 84 -12.84 19.92 24.38
CA LYS A 84 -11.49 19.36 24.47
C LYS A 84 -10.62 19.73 23.28
N VAL A 85 -11.18 19.75 22.06
CA VAL A 85 -10.46 20.23 20.87
C VAL A 85 -10.06 21.70 21.04
N ARG A 86 -10.94 22.54 21.60
CA ARG A 86 -10.65 23.96 21.87
C ARG A 86 -9.55 24.19 22.92
N LYS A 87 -9.17 23.17 23.71
CA LYS A 87 -8.05 23.26 24.66
C LYS A 87 -6.67 23.06 24.02
N ILE A 88 -6.61 22.45 22.84
CA ILE A 88 -5.36 22.35 22.07
C ILE A 88 -5.02 23.76 21.58
N ASN A 89 -3.78 24.22 21.76
CA ASN A 89 -3.36 25.53 21.28
C ASN A 89 -3.08 25.48 19.76
N TRP A 90 -4.09 25.75 18.95
CA TRP A 90 -4.00 25.64 17.48
C TRP A 90 -3.11 26.71 16.85
N MET A 91 -2.90 27.85 17.53
CA MET A 91 -1.97 28.89 17.08
C MET A 91 -0.50 28.43 17.13
N ASN A 92 -0.18 27.39 17.91
CA ASN A 92 1.14 26.75 17.87
C ASN A 92 1.27 25.68 16.78
N VAL A 93 0.17 25.35 16.09
CA VAL A 93 0.13 24.33 15.04
C VAL A 93 0.22 24.96 13.67
N PHE A 94 -0.56 26.03 13.43
CA PHE A 94 -0.59 26.73 12.15
C PHE A 94 -1.10 28.17 12.30
N ASN A 95 -0.87 28.99 11.28
CA ASN A 95 -1.26 30.41 11.29
C ASN A 95 -2.45 30.72 10.36
N LEU A 96 -3.00 31.94 10.47
CA LEU A 96 -4.18 32.39 9.72
C LEU A 96 -4.02 32.42 8.19
N ASN A 97 -2.78 32.40 7.68
CA ASN A 97 -2.52 32.39 6.23
C ASN A 97 -2.55 30.98 5.64
N GLN A 98 -2.63 29.96 6.48
CA GLN A 98 -2.70 28.56 6.09
C GLN A 98 -4.14 28.07 6.07
N THR A 99 -4.40 27.15 5.15
CA THR A 99 -5.66 26.43 5.05
C THR A 99 -5.57 25.09 5.78
N PHE A 100 -6.70 24.58 6.26
CA PHE A 100 -6.74 23.26 6.89
C PHE A 100 -7.93 22.42 6.46
N SER A 101 -7.81 21.10 6.65
CA SER A 101 -8.92 20.15 6.55
C SER A 101 -9.02 19.31 7.82
N VAL A 102 -10.20 18.75 8.05
CA VAL A 102 -10.46 17.80 9.13
C VAL A 102 -11.14 16.57 8.56
N ASP A 103 -10.49 15.42 8.71
CA ASP A 103 -11.05 14.12 8.42
C ASP A 103 -11.31 13.37 9.72
N ALA A 104 -12.46 12.70 9.83
CA ALA A 104 -12.83 11.96 11.04
C ALA A 104 -13.20 10.50 10.74
N ASN A 105 -12.75 9.60 11.60
CA ASN A 105 -13.06 8.18 11.57
C ASN A 105 -13.48 7.69 12.97
N LEU A 106 -14.67 7.11 13.05
CA LEU A 106 -15.30 6.68 14.31
C LEU A 106 -15.47 5.16 14.28
N PHE A 107 -15.13 4.50 15.38
CA PHE A 107 -15.27 3.05 15.55
C PHE A 107 -15.77 2.69 16.96
N TYR A 108 -16.87 1.94 17.06
CA TYR A 108 -17.40 1.49 18.36
C TYR A 108 -17.64 2.62 19.36
N SER A 109 -18.08 3.79 18.90
CA SER A 109 -18.23 5.00 19.70
C SER A 109 -19.72 5.34 19.85
N GLU A 110 -20.10 5.98 20.97
CA GLU A 110 -21.45 6.54 21.16
C GLU A 110 -21.73 7.72 20.22
N LEU A 111 -20.68 8.39 19.74
CA LEU A 111 -20.78 9.29 18.59
C LEU A 111 -20.96 8.44 17.32
N ASP A 112 -22.04 8.70 16.58
CA ASP A 112 -22.44 7.88 15.43
C ASP A 112 -22.05 8.47 14.06
N HIS A 113 -21.66 9.74 14.00
CA HIS A 113 -21.53 10.48 12.74
C HIS A 113 -20.15 11.13 12.58
N SER A 114 -19.29 10.50 11.77
CA SER A 114 -17.94 10.99 11.51
C SER A 114 -17.91 12.39 10.90
N HIS A 115 -18.79 12.67 9.94
CA HIS A 115 -18.92 14.01 9.36
C HIS A 115 -19.26 15.07 10.42
N TYR A 116 -20.05 14.70 11.43
CA TYR A 116 -20.40 15.62 12.51
C TYR A 116 -19.21 15.87 13.45
N ALA A 117 -18.45 14.82 13.80
CA ALA A 117 -17.22 14.97 14.59
C ALA A 117 -16.17 15.84 13.88
N ALA A 118 -16.00 15.68 12.55
CA ALA A 118 -15.13 16.54 11.74
C ALA A 118 -15.62 18.00 11.76
N LEU A 119 -16.93 18.22 11.57
CA LEU A 119 -17.54 19.54 11.64
C LEU A 119 -17.31 20.21 13.01
N LYS A 120 -17.56 19.50 14.11
CA LYS A 120 -17.37 20.00 15.47
C LYS A 120 -15.92 20.34 15.79
N THR A 121 -15.00 19.50 15.33
CA THR A 121 -13.56 19.77 15.48
C THR A 121 -13.17 21.03 14.71
N LYS A 122 -13.63 21.17 13.46
CA LYS A 122 -13.42 22.36 12.63
C LYS A 122 -13.97 23.62 13.28
N ASP A 123 -15.18 23.57 13.83
CA ASP A 123 -15.81 24.71 14.51
C ASP A 123 -15.00 25.12 15.75
N ALA A 124 -14.57 24.16 16.58
CA ALA A 124 -13.73 24.42 17.76
C ALA A 124 -12.40 25.11 17.42
N ILE A 125 -11.76 24.70 16.31
CA ILE A 125 -10.53 25.32 15.81
C ILE A 125 -10.82 26.77 15.37
N VAL A 126 -11.83 26.95 14.51
CA VAL A 126 -12.18 28.27 13.96
C VAL A 126 -12.54 29.26 15.06
N ASP A 127 -13.32 28.82 16.04
CA ASP A 127 -13.75 29.68 17.16
C ASP A 127 -12.56 30.08 18.03
N GLN A 128 -11.60 29.18 18.31
CA GLN A 128 -10.40 29.54 19.07
C GLN A 128 -9.59 30.66 18.38
N PHE A 129 -9.38 30.57 17.07
CA PHE A 129 -8.72 31.64 16.31
C PHE A 129 -9.53 32.93 16.31
N ARG A 130 -10.85 32.85 16.12
CA ARG A 130 -11.74 34.01 16.08
C ARG A 130 -11.72 34.78 17.40
N GLU A 131 -11.79 34.07 18.53
CA GLU A 131 -11.78 34.69 19.85
C GLU A 131 -10.42 35.30 20.19
N SER A 132 -9.33 34.66 19.76
CA SER A 132 -7.96 35.11 20.07
C SER A 132 -7.48 36.25 19.16
N THR A 133 -7.94 36.30 17.91
CA THR A 133 -7.39 37.19 16.87
C THR A 133 -8.42 38.07 16.15
N GLY A 134 -9.72 37.85 16.38
CA GLY A 134 -10.81 38.47 15.63
C GLY A 134 -10.98 37.92 14.20
N LYS A 135 -10.11 37.01 13.74
CA LYS A 135 -10.11 36.44 12.39
C LYS A 135 -10.25 34.92 12.43
N ARG A 136 -10.74 34.33 11.34
CA ARG A 136 -10.84 32.87 11.18
C ARG A 136 -9.83 32.34 10.15
N PRO A 137 -9.28 31.14 10.36
CA PRO A 137 -8.54 30.44 9.32
C PRO A 137 -9.49 29.95 8.21
N TRP A 138 -8.92 29.66 7.04
CA TRP A 138 -9.66 29.11 5.90
C TRP A 138 -9.64 27.59 5.89
N VAL A 139 -10.76 26.99 5.50
CA VAL A 139 -10.88 25.54 5.34
C VAL A 139 -10.80 25.23 3.86
N SER A 140 -9.94 24.29 3.47
CA SER A 140 -9.86 23.78 2.10
C SER A 140 -9.93 22.26 2.11
N THR A 141 -10.80 21.70 1.29
CA THR A 141 -10.82 20.25 1.02
C THR A 141 -9.87 19.87 -0.11
N GLU A 142 -9.39 20.84 -0.89
CA GLU A 142 -8.49 20.65 -2.01
C GLU A 142 -7.11 21.20 -1.65
N ASN A 143 -6.11 20.33 -1.54
CA ASN A 143 -4.71 20.67 -1.20
C ASN A 143 -4.58 21.61 0.02
N PRO A 144 -5.15 21.27 1.20
CA PRO A 144 -4.97 22.07 2.39
C PRO A 144 -3.49 22.10 2.82
N ASP A 145 -3.09 23.18 3.51
CA ASP A 145 -1.74 23.27 4.07
C ASP A 145 -1.59 22.32 5.27
N ILE A 146 -2.63 22.21 6.10
CA ILE A 146 -2.67 21.41 7.32
C ILE A 146 -3.77 20.35 7.24
N TYR A 147 -3.40 19.10 7.48
CA TYR A 147 -4.33 17.97 7.49
C TYR A 147 -4.51 17.47 8.93
N ILE A 148 -5.74 17.49 9.43
CA ILE A 148 -6.09 17.05 10.79
C ILE A 148 -6.89 15.75 10.72
N ASP A 149 -6.40 14.70 11.37
CA ASP A 149 -7.07 13.41 11.53
C ASP A 149 -7.69 13.31 12.93
N VAL A 150 -8.99 13.04 12.97
CA VAL A 150 -9.77 12.78 14.18
C VAL A 150 -10.11 11.30 14.19
N HIS A 151 -9.52 10.55 15.12
CA HIS A 151 -9.84 9.14 15.28
C HIS A 151 -10.49 8.91 16.64
N ILE A 152 -11.73 8.42 16.65
CA ILE A 152 -12.45 8.10 17.87
C ILE A 152 -12.72 6.61 17.88
N SER A 153 -12.21 5.92 18.91
CA SER A 153 -12.54 4.52 19.13
C SER A 153 -13.00 4.30 20.56
N HIS A 154 -14.19 3.70 20.72
CA HIS A 154 -14.89 3.70 22.00
C HIS A 154 -15.03 5.14 22.50
N ASP A 155 -14.62 5.42 23.73
CA ASP A 155 -14.65 6.77 24.28
C ASP A 155 -13.34 7.53 24.02
N VAL A 156 -12.32 6.96 23.35
CA VAL A 156 -11.00 7.59 23.22
C VAL A 156 -10.90 8.33 21.89
N CYS A 157 -10.76 9.65 21.95
CA CYS A 157 -10.46 10.50 20.80
C CYS A 157 -8.95 10.77 20.72
N THR A 158 -8.40 10.62 19.51
CA THR A 158 -7.04 10.98 19.13
C THR A 158 -7.09 12.01 18.02
N ILE A 159 -6.59 13.21 18.29
CA ILE A 159 -6.41 14.28 17.31
C ILE A 159 -4.95 14.22 16.84
N SER A 160 -4.74 14.13 15.53
CA SER A 160 -3.41 14.03 14.94
C SER A 160 -3.20 14.99 13.77
N LEU A 161 -1.96 15.41 13.56
CA LEU A 161 -1.53 16.03 12.32
C LEU A 161 -1.07 14.96 11.33
N ASP A 162 -1.54 15.03 10.09
CA ASP A 162 -1.05 14.15 9.03
C ASP A 162 0.18 14.78 8.35
N SER A 163 1.31 14.10 8.47
CA SER A 163 2.61 14.55 7.92
C SER A 163 2.77 14.24 6.43
N SER A 164 1.98 13.32 5.89
CA SER A 164 2.04 12.87 4.50
C SER A 164 1.30 13.81 3.54
N GLY A 165 0.16 14.35 3.97
CA GLY A 165 -0.73 15.16 3.13
C GLY A 165 -1.57 14.29 2.20
N GLU A 166 -1.36 14.38 0.89
CA GLU A 166 -1.93 13.38 -0.02
C GLU A 166 -1.44 11.97 0.32
N SER A 167 -2.32 10.98 0.24
CA SER A 167 -1.96 9.60 0.63
C SER A 167 -0.71 9.11 -0.10
N LEU A 168 0.16 8.43 0.63
CA LEU A 168 1.49 8.02 0.15
C LEU A 168 1.44 7.07 -1.04
N HIS A 169 0.35 6.31 -1.27
CA HIS A 169 0.20 5.51 -2.50
C HIS A 169 0.30 6.36 -3.77
N LYS A 170 -0.04 7.65 -3.72
CA LYS A 170 0.21 8.58 -4.83
C LYS A 170 1.71 8.90 -4.87
N ARG A 171 2.47 8.05 -5.56
CA ARG A 171 3.93 8.19 -5.72
C ARG A 171 4.34 9.32 -6.66
N GLU A 172 3.40 9.85 -7.46
CA GLU A 172 3.59 10.90 -8.48
C GLU A 172 4.40 10.50 -9.73
N TYR A 173 4.81 9.23 -9.88
CA TYR A 173 5.37 8.76 -11.16
C TYR A 173 4.31 8.60 -12.26
N ARG A 174 3.03 8.43 -11.88
CA ARG A 174 1.95 8.09 -12.80
C ARG A 174 1.41 9.34 -13.49
N ILE A 175 1.55 9.40 -14.80
CA ILE A 175 0.95 10.45 -15.65
C ILE A 175 -0.34 9.99 -16.34
N GLY A 176 -0.62 8.69 -16.33
CA GLY A 176 -1.87 8.11 -16.82
C GLY A 176 -2.20 6.78 -16.14
N ALA A 177 -3.48 6.53 -15.94
CA ALA A 177 -4.01 5.29 -15.37
C ALA A 177 -4.87 4.57 -16.41
N ASP A 178 -4.78 3.23 -16.44
CA ASP A 178 -5.80 2.42 -17.10
C ASP A 178 -7.03 2.28 -16.17
N LYS A 179 -8.08 1.57 -16.58
CA LYS A 179 -9.25 1.32 -15.74
C LYS A 179 -8.85 0.56 -14.48
N ALA A 180 -9.08 1.17 -13.31
CA ALA A 180 -8.88 0.58 -11.98
C ALA A 180 -7.47 -0.04 -11.77
N PRO A 181 -6.39 0.76 -11.81
CA PRO A 181 -5.05 0.25 -11.54
C PRO A 181 -4.97 -0.25 -10.10
N ILE A 182 -4.14 -1.26 -9.86
CA ILE A 182 -3.83 -1.68 -8.50
C ILE A 182 -3.17 -0.54 -7.73
N ASN A 183 -3.48 -0.43 -6.44
CA ASN A 183 -2.87 0.58 -5.57
C ASN A 183 -1.36 0.32 -5.41
N GLU A 184 -0.55 1.37 -5.45
CA GLU A 184 0.92 1.30 -5.36
C GLU A 184 1.41 0.67 -4.04
N VAL A 185 0.76 0.96 -2.90
CA VAL A 185 1.05 0.33 -1.60
C VAL A 185 0.70 -1.16 -1.64
N LEU A 186 -0.40 -1.54 -2.30
CA LEU A 186 -0.76 -2.95 -2.46
C LEU A 186 0.25 -3.69 -3.34
N ALA A 187 0.69 -3.08 -4.44
CA ALA A 187 1.71 -3.64 -5.31
C ALA A 187 3.04 -3.87 -4.56
N ALA A 188 3.53 -2.87 -3.84
CA ALA A 188 4.72 -3.01 -3.00
C ALA A 188 4.54 -4.06 -1.89
N GLY A 189 3.35 -4.11 -1.28
CA GLY A 189 2.98 -5.12 -0.30
C GLY A 189 3.00 -6.55 -0.84
N MET A 190 2.47 -6.77 -2.05
CA MET A 190 2.54 -8.07 -2.72
C MET A 190 3.99 -8.51 -2.98
N ILE A 191 4.83 -7.60 -3.47
CA ILE A 191 6.26 -7.88 -3.72
C ILE A 191 6.98 -8.22 -2.40
N ASN A 192 6.73 -7.44 -1.34
CA ASN A 192 7.32 -7.69 -0.02
C ASN A 192 6.88 -9.04 0.57
N LEU A 193 5.58 -9.38 0.48
CA LEU A 193 5.03 -10.64 0.96
C LEU A 193 5.51 -11.86 0.15
N ALA A 194 5.81 -11.66 -1.13
CA ALA A 194 6.44 -12.66 -1.99
C ALA A 194 7.93 -12.83 -1.69
N GLY A 195 8.55 -11.86 -1.01
CA GLY A 195 9.93 -11.94 -0.54
C GLY A 195 10.98 -11.60 -1.60
N TRP A 196 10.58 -11.11 -2.77
CA TRP A 196 11.49 -10.72 -3.84
C TRP A 196 12.28 -9.45 -3.48
N LYS A 197 13.59 -9.47 -3.71
CA LYS A 197 14.49 -8.35 -3.36
C LYS A 197 15.41 -7.94 -4.52
N GLY A 198 15.07 -8.33 -5.76
CA GLY A 198 15.96 -8.14 -6.92
C GLY A 198 17.04 -9.22 -7.03
N ASP A 199 16.85 -10.35 -6.36
CA ASP A 199 17.77 -11.50 -6.32
C ASP A 199 17.58 -12.49 -7.48
N CYS A 200 16.48 -12.37 -8.23
CA CYS A 200 16.22 -13.10 -9.47
C CYS A 200 15.41 -12.24 -10.45
N ASP A 201 15.28 -12.69 -11.69
CA ASP A 201 14.42 -12.03 -12.68
C ASP A 201 12.95 -12.01 -12.23
N PHE A 202 12.24 -10.95 -12.60
CA PHE A 202 10.86 -10.68 -12.20
C PHE A 202 9.95 -10.55 -13.40
N TYR A 203 8.76 -11.13 -13.31
CA TYR A 203 7.77 -11.15 -14.39
C TYR A 203 6.39 -10.69 -13.92
N ASP A 204 5.80 -9.73 -14.63
CA ASP A 204 4.37 -9.41 -14.58
C ASP A 204 3.78 -9.43 -15.99
N PRO A 205 3.20 -10.56 -16.42
CA PRO A 205 2.73 -10.71 -17.78
C PRO A 205 1.25 -10.33 -17.99
N MET A 206 0.63 -9.66 -17.01
CA MET A 206 -0.67 -8.98 -17.13
C MET A 206 -0.58 -7.60 -16.46
N CYS A 207 0.41 -6.81 -16.87
CA CYS A 207 0.86 -5.67 -16.09
C CYS A 207 -0.07 -4.44 -16.13
N GLY A 208 -1.03 -4.41 -17.06
CA GLY A 208 -1.86 -3.25 -17.33
C GLY A 208 -1.02 -1.98 -17.50
N SER A 209 -1.26 -0.98 -16.65
CA SER A 209 -0.53 0.30 -16.65
C SER A 209 0.86 0.26 -15.99
N GLY A 210 1.37 -0.93 -15.62
CA GLY A 210 2.76 -1.15 -15.19
C GLY A 210 3.04 -0.84 -13.72
N THR A 211 2.06 -1.01 -12.82
CA THR A 211 2.22 -0.63 -11.40
C THR A 211 3.13 -1.58 -10.63
N ILE A 212 2.88 -2.89 -10.75
CA ILE A 212 3.69 -3.93 -10.10
C ILE A 212 5.15 -3.87 -10.57
N PRO A 213 5.46 -3.87 -11.90
CA PRO A 213 6.86 -3.80 -12.33
C PRO A 213 7.54 -2.49 -11.94
N MET A 214 6.83 -1.36 -11.91
CA MET A 214 7.38 -0.08 -11.41
C MET A 214 7.81 -0.18 -9.95
N GLU A 215 6.94 -0.67 -9.06
CA GLU A 215 7.27 -0.84 -7.65
C GLU A 215 8.38 -1.87 -7.44
N ALA A 216 8.43 -2.92 -8.26
CA ALA A 216 9.53 -3.90 -8.25
C ALA A 216 10.87 -3.23 -8.60
N ALA A 217 10.93 -2.46 -9.69
CA ALA A 217 12.14 -1.75 -10.08
C ALA A 217 12.58 -0.75 -9.00
N MET A 218 11.65 0.05 -8.49
CA MET A 218 11.95 1.00 -7.41
C MET A 218 12.46 0.30 -6.15
N LEU A 219 11.92 -0.87 -5.80
CA LEU A 219 12.37 -1.67 -4.66
C LEU A 219 13.79 -2.21 -4.88
N ALA A 220 14.04 -2.87 -6.00
CA ALA A 220 15.34 -3.45 -6.31
C ALA A 220 16.45 -2.39 -6.38
N MET A 221 16.16 -1.25 -7.02
CA MET A 221 17.09 -0.12 -7.17
C MET A 221 17.20 0.76 -5.93
N LYS A 222 16.48 0.43 -4.85
CA LYS A 222 16.42 1.23 -3.61
C LYS A 222 15.96 2.67 -3.81
N ILE A 223 15.17 2.95 -4.84
CA ILE A 223 14.57 4.27 -5.10
C ILE A 223 13.48 4.53 -4.04
N PRO A 224 13.59 5.57 -3.20
CA PRO A 224 12.58 5.86 -2.17
C PRO A 224 11.15 5.92 -2.73
N ALA A 225 10.17 5.41 -1.98
CA ALA A 225 8.78 5.40 -2.44
C ALA A 225 8.26 6.81 -2.78
N GLY A 226 8.64 7.80 -1.96
CA GLY A 226 8.32 9.21 -2.13
C GLY A 226 9.20 9.95 -3.12
N TYR A 227 10.09 9.30 -3.87
CA TYR A 227 11.12 9.97 -4.69
C TYR A 227 10.57 11.01 -5.67
N TYR A 228 9.45 10.70 -6.33
CA TYR A 228 8.84 11.63 -7.30
C TYR A 228 7.86 12.63 -6.68
N ARG A 229 7.57 12.50 -5.38
CA ARG A 229 6.68 13.44 -4.68
C ARG A 229 7.38 14.77 -4.47
N LYS A 230 6.70 15.85 -4.84
CA LYS A 230 7.25 17.20 -4.66
C LYS A 230 7.10 17.74 -3.25
N MET A 231 6.02 17.34 -2.56
CA MET A 231 5.66 17.90 -1.26
C MET A 231 5.10 16.83 -0.32
N PHE A 232 5.26 17.08 0.97
CA PHE A 232 4.62 16.39 2.08
C PHE A 232 4.01 17.43 3.01
N ALA A 233 2.94 17.09 3.73
CA ALA A 233 2.26 18.05 4.60
C ALA A 233 3.13 18.56 5.75
N PHE A 234 4.10 17.77 6.24
CA PHE A 234 5.03 18.24 7.27
C PHE A 234 5.84 19.48 6.85
N MET A 235 6.00 19.72 5.55
CA MET A 235 6.72 20.90 5.03
C MET A 235 5.98 22.21 5.28
N ASN A 236 4.68 22.13 5.60
CA ASN A 236 3.84 23.27 5.95
C ASN A 236 3.70 23.45 7.46
N TRP A 237 4.25 22.55 8.29
CA TRP A 237 4.07 22.64 9.74
C TRP A 237 4.93 23.75 10.34
N GLU A 238 4.39 24.38 11.38
CA GLU A 238 5.19 25.23 12.25
C GLU A 238 6.33 24.39 12.86
N GLY A 239 7.58 24.80 12.64
CA GLY A 239 8.77 24.04 13.04
C GLY A 239 9.36 23.09 11.98
N TYR A 240 8.88 23.12 10.73
CA TYR A 240 9.53 22.39 9.63
C TYR A 240 11.03 22.71 9.54
N ASN A 241 11.85 21.66 9.65
CA ASN A 241 13.30 21.74 9.54
C ASN A 241 13.77 21.31 8.15
N GLU A 242 14.00 22.30 7.27
CA GLU A 242 14.42 22.06 5.89
C GLU A 242 15.79 21.38 5.80
N ASP A 243 16.75 21.78 6.62
CA ASP A 243 18.10 21.19 6.60
C ASP A 243 18.07 19.70 6.97
N LEU A 244 17.28 19.35 7.99
CA LEU A 244 17.08 17.96 8.40
C LEU A 244 16.36 17.16 7.32
N TRP A 245 15.35 17.74 6.67
CA TRP A 245 14.68 17.10 5.53
C TRP A 245 15.64 16.84 4.38
N LEU A 246 16.41 17.85 3.97
CA LEU A 246 17.39 17.72 2.89
C LEU A 246 18.46 16.68 3.23
N LYS A 247 18.90 16.60 4.50
CA LYS A 247 19.77 15.52 4.97
C LYS A 247 19.15 14.14 4.74
N VAL A 248 17.94 13.90 5.26
CA VAL A 248 17.23 12.61 5.11
C VAL A 248 17.05 12.24 3.63
N LYS A 249 16.59 13.20 2.81
CA LYS A 249 16.39 13.00 1.38
C LYS A 249 17.70 12.63 0.68
N ASN A 250 18.76 13.41 0.90
CA ASN A 250 20.06 13.18 0.25
C ASN A 250 20.71 11.86 0.68
N GLU A 251 20.55 11.44 1.93
CA GLU A 251 21.03 10.14 2.41
C GLU A 251 20.29 8.98 1.74
N ALA A 252 18.96 9.07 1.65
CA ALA A 252 18.15 8.06 0.97
C ALA A 252 18.45 8.00 -0.55
N ASP A 253 18.62 9.14 -1.21
CA ASP A 253 18.94 9.21 -2.64
C ASP A 253 20.32 8.64 -2.98
N LYS A 254 21.31 8.79 -2.08
CA LYS A 254 22.63 8.16 -2.23
C LYS A 254 22.60 6.64 -2.16
N ALA A 255 21.53 6.05 -1.61
CA ALA A 255 21.39 4.60 -1.52
C ALA A 255 20.84 3.96 -2.81
N ILE A 256 20.46 4.76 -3.82
CA ILE A 256 19.97 4.29 -5.11
C ILE A 256 21.10 3.57 -5.85
N VAL A 257 20.78 2.40 -6.41
CA VAL A 257 21.74 1.52 -7.09
C VAL A 257 21.20 0.99 -8.41
N GLU A 258 22.10 0.62 -9.32
CA GLU A 258 21.76 -0.25 -10.45
C GLU A 258 21.59 -1.69 -9.94
N VAL A 259 20.76 -2.48 -10.62
CA VAL A 259 20.51 -3.88 -10.30
C VAL A 259 20.79 -4.78 -11.50
N ASP A 260 21.28 -5.98 -11.23
CA ASP A 260 21.64 -6.97 -12.26
C ASP A 260 20.45 -7.87 -12.67
N CYS A 261 19.32 -7.80 -11.96
CA CYS A 261 18.11 -8.56 -12.32
C CYS A 261 17.33 -7.90 -13.45
N ASN A 262 16.71 -8.70 -14.31
CA ASN A 262 15.80 -8.21 -15.34
C ASN A 262 14.36 -8.18 -14.83
N ILE A 263 13.62 -7.14 -15.23
CA ILE A 263 12.20 -7.00 -14.93
C ILE A 263 11.44 -6.99 -16.24
N TYR A 264 10.60 -8.00 -16.43
CA TYR A 264 9.79 -8.19 -17.63
C TYR A 264 8.32 -7.90 -17.34
N ALA A 265 7.71 -7.12 -18.22
CA ALA A 265 6.30 -6.76 -18.13
C ALA A 265 5.60 -6.94 -19.47
N SER A 266 4.41 -7.52 -19.47
CA SER A 266 3.59 -7.58 -20.68
C SER A 266 2.11 -7.47 -20.39
N ASP A 267 1.37 -7.08 -21.42
CA ASP A 267 -0.09 -7.09 -21.42
C ASP A 267 -0.58 -7.22 -22.87
N ARG A 268 -1.74 -7.85 -23.05
CA ARG A 268 -2.39 -7.95 -24.37
C ARG A 268 -2.93 -6.60 -24.86
N SER A 269 -3.21 -5.68 -23.93
CA SER A 269 -3.77 -4.36 -24.22
C SER A 269 -2.68 -3.39 -24.63
N GLU A 270 -2.60 -3.09 -25.93
CA GLU A 270 -1.69 -2.07 -26.45
C GLU A 270 -1.90 -0.71 -25.76
N LYS A 271 -3.16 -0.35 -25.48
CA LYS A 271 -3.50 0.89 -24.74
C LYS A 271 -2.87 0.92 -23.35
N ALA A 272 -2.92 -0.20 -22.63
CA ALA A 272 -2.33 -0.31 -21.30
C ALA A 272 -0.80 -0.21 -21.36
N ILE A 273 -0.17 -0.88 -22.33
CA ILE A 273 1.28 -0.82 -22.55
C ILE A 273 1.76 0.57 -22.94
N VAL A 274 1.01 1.33 -23.75
CA VAL A 274 1.32 2.73 -24.05
C VAL A 274 1.32 3.57 -22.77
N LEU A 275 0.33 3.39 -21.89
CA LEU A 275 0.29 4.09 -20.60
C LEU A 275 1.45 3.66 -19.68
N ALA A 276 1.74 2.37 -19.61
CA ALA A 276 2.85 1.84 -18.82
C ALA A 276 4.20 2.39 -19.28
N LYS A 277 4.48 2.37 -20.60
CA LYS A 277 5.69 2.98 -21.19
C LYS A 277 5.79 4.47 -20.88
N ARG A 278 4.67 5.20 -20.89
CA ARG A 278 4.62 6.63 -20.52
C ARG A 278 4.96 6.85 -19.05
N ASN A 279 4.39 6.05 -18.14
CA ASN A 279 4.71 6.10 -16.70
C ASN A 279 6.19 5.76 -16.44
N LEU A 280 6.71 4.72 -17.08
CA LEU A 280 8.12 4.33 -17.01
C LEU A 280 9.05 5.41 -17.53
N LYS A 281 8.70 6.06 -18.64
CA LYS A 281 9.49 7.18 -19.18
C LYS A 281 9.48 8.38 -18.24
N HIS A 282 8.35 8.68 -17.62
CA HIS A 282 8.24 9.76 -16.63
C HIS A 282 9.08 9.48 -15.37
N ALA A 283 9.10 8.23 -14.92
CA ALA A 283 9.95 7.76 -13.83
C ALA A 283 11.43 7.62 -14.21
N GLY A 284 11.79 7.69 -15.49
CA GLY A 284 13.13 7.38 -15.98
C GLY A 284 13.43 5.88 -16.13
N LEU A 285 12.58 4.98 -15.63
CA LEU A 285 12.80 3.51 -15.60
C LEU A 285 12.47 2.74 -16.90
N HIS A 286 12.22 3.46 -18.00
CA HIS A 286 11.90 2.87 -19.30
C HIS A 286 12.99 1.98 -19.93
N LYS A 287 14.22 2.02 -19.42
CA LYS A 287 15.32 1.15 -19.89
C LYS A 287 15.55 -0.05 -18.97
N ASP A 288 14.98 -0.01 -17.78
CA ASP A 288 15.20 -0.96 -16.70
C ASP A 288 14.12 -2.03 -16.66
N ILE A 289 12.99 -1.78 -17.31
CA ILE A 289 11.87 -2.70 -17.45
C ILE A 289 11.64 -3.00 -18.92
N ASP A 290 11.78 -4.26 -19.30
CA ASP A 290 11.45 -4.75 -20.65
C ASP A 290 9.93 -4.94 -20.75
N ILE A 291 9.29 -3.99 -21.41
CA ILE A 291 7.83 -3.93 -21.52
C ILE A 291 7.32 -4.11 -22.95
N ARG A 292 6.45 -5.11 -23.15
CA ARG A 292 5.98 -5.54 -24.48
C ARG A 292 4.47 -5.76 -24.54
N VAL A 293 3.90 -5.56 -25.72
CA VAL A 293 2.54 -6.04 -26.01
C VAL A 293 2.66 -7.54 -26.30
N SER A 294 2.09 -8.37 -25.44
CA SER A 294 2.13 -9.82 -25.59
C SER A 294 0.97 -10.46 -24.85
N TYR A 295 0.49 -11.58 -25.38
CA TYR A 295 -0.37 -12.47 -24.62
C TYR A 295 0.46 -13.21 -23.57
N PHE A 296 -0.17 -13.50 -22.44
CA PHE A 296 0.49 -14.18 -21.32
C PHE A 296 1.00 -15.58 -21.70
N ASP A 297 0.25 -16.31 -22.53
CA ASP A 297 0.60 -17.66 -22.99
C ASP A 297 1.82 -17.71 -23.91
N SER A 298 2.21 -16.58 -24.49
CA SER A 298 3.36 -16.44 -25.37
C SER A 298 4.65 -16.10 -24.62
N VAL A 299 4.58 -15.86 -23.32
CA VAL A 299 5.76 -15.54 -22.49
C VAL A 299 6.46 -16.83 -22.10
N VAL A 300 7.71 -16.97 -22.55
CA VAL A 300 8.60 -18.09 -22.24
C VAL A 300 9.88 -17.54 -21.61
N PRO A 301 10.08 -17.68 -20.29
CA PRO A 301 11.29 -17.25 -19.61
C PRO A 301 12.48 -18.16 -19.94
N GLU A 302 13.68 -17.60 -20.03
CA GLU A 302 14.92 -18.37 -20.28
C GLU A 302 15.48 -19.04 -19.01
N LYS A 303 15.18 -18.47 -17.83
CA LYS A 303 15.67 -18.91 -16.52
C LYS A 303 14.55 -18.87 -15.50
N GLY A 304 14.71 -19.60 -14.40
CA GLY A 304 13.82 -19.49 -13.25
C GLY A 304 13.81 -18.08 -12.66
N GLY A 305 12.70 -17.71 -12.03
CA GLY A 305 12.52 -16.40 -11.42
C GLY A 305 11.23 -16.30 -10.62
N MET A 306 10.78 -15.07 -10.41
CA MET A 306 9.52 -14.81 -9.73
C MET A 306 8.50 -14.18 -10.67
N LEU A 307 7.27 -14.68 -10.61
CA LEU A 307 6.13 -14.11 -11.31
C LEU A 307 5.15 -13.54 -10.28
N ILE A 308 4.70 -12.30 -10.48
CA ILE A 308 3.58 -11.72 -9.73
C ILE A 308 2.63 -11.07 -10.72
N MET A 309 1.36 -11.48 -10.72
CA MET A 309 0.36 -10.94 -11.63
C MET A 309 -0.96 -10.60 -10.94
N ASN A 310 -1.69 -9.66 -11.54
CA ASN A 310 -3.05 -9.29 -11.17
C ASN A 310 -4.01 -9.51 -12.37
N PRO A 311 -4.51 -10.73 -12.57
CA PRO A 311 -5.41 -11.03 -13.69
C PRO A 311 -6.76 -10.29 -13.57
N PRO A 312 -7.50 -10.15 -14.69
CA PRO A 312 -8.87 -9.66 -14.67
C PRO A 312 -9.79 -10.40 -13.67
N TYR A 313 -10.72 -9.64 -13.08
CA TYR A 313 -11.62 -10.15 -12.02
C TYR A 313 -12.99 -10.62 -12.51
N GLY A 314 -13.41 -10.26 -13.73
CA GLY A 314 -14.71 -10.65 -14.32
C GLY A 314 -15.92 -10.12 -13.54
N ILE A 315 -16.07 -8.79 -13.48
CA ILE A 315 -17.07 -8.11 -12.63
C ILE A 315 -18.49 -8.20 -13.26
N ARG A 316 -18.62 -8.54 -14.55
CA ARG A 316 -19.91 -8.69 -15.24
C ARG A 316 -20.31 -10.16 -15.39
N MET A 317 -21.61 -10.44 -15.29
CA MET A 317 -22.18 -11.80 -15.37
C MET A 317 -21.83 -12.53 -16.68
N GLU A 318 -21.75 -11.79 -17.79
CA GLU A 318 -21.45 -12.28 -19.14
C GLU A 318 -19.98 -12.77 -19.29
N GLU A 319 -19.08 -12.32 -18.43
CA GLU A 319 -17.63 -12.63 -18.48
C GLU A 319 -17.27 -13.94 -17.76
N ARG A 320 -18.24 -14.61 -17.11
CA ARG A 320 -17.97 -15.77 -16.23
C ARG A 320 -17.40 -16.99 -16.96
N GLY A 321 -17.86 -17.26 -18.19
CA GLY A 321 -17.34 -18.36 -19.02
C GLY A 321 -15.91 -18.09 -19.47
N GLU A 322 -15.67 -16.90 -20.01
CA GLU A 322 -14.33 -16.44 -20.44
C GLU A 322 -13.33 -16.41 -19.27
N LEU A 323 -13.78 -16.05 -18.06
CA LEU A 323 -12.94 -16.02 -16.87
C LEU A 323 -12.48 -17.41 -16.45
N ARG A 324 -13.34 -18.42 -16.57
CA ARG A 324 -12.96 -19.82 -16.28
C ARG A 324 -11.85 -20.28 -17.23
N ASP A 325 -12.02 -20.04 -18.52
CA ASP A 325 -11.04 -20.45 -19.53
C ASP A 325 -9.72 -19.69 -19.38
N LEU A 326 -9.78 -18.40 -19.05
CA LEU A 326 -8.59 -17.62 -18.70
C LEU A 326 -7.83 -18.24 -17.53
N TYR A 327 -8.48 -18.53 -16.41
CA TYR A 327 -7.79 -19.09 -15.24
C TYR A 327 -7.29 -20.51 -15.48
N LYS A 328 -7.99 -21.32 -16.29
CA LYS A 328 -7.48 -22.60 -16.77
C LYS A 328 -6.24 -22.43 -17.65
N GLY A 329 -6.26 -21.45 -18.56
CA GLY A 329 -5.12 -21.03 -19.35
C GLY A 329 -3.93 -20.61 -18.48
N ILE A 330 -4.18 -19.86 -17.40
CA ILE A 330 -3.16 -19.49 -16.41
C ILE A 330 -2.44 -20.73 -15.88
N GLY A 331 -3.21 -21.72 -15.44
CA GLY A 331 -2.68 -22.99 -14.97
C GLY A 331 -1.81 -23.74 -15.98
N ASN A 332 -2.25 -23.78 -17.23
CA ASN A 332 -1.54 -24.46 -18.31
C ASN A 332 -0.20 -23.78 -18.62
N VAL A 333 -0.22 -22.46 -18.81
CA VAL A 333 0.99 -21.68 -19.12
C VAL A 333 1.98 -21.71 -17.97
N LEU A 334 1.52 -21.64 -16.72
CA LEU A 334 2.42 -21.80 -15.57
C LEU A 334 3.17 -23.14 -15.64
N LYS A 335 2.45 -24.25 -15.90
CA LYS A 335 3.06 -25.58 -16.02
C LYS A 335 3.99 -25.76 -17.22
N GLN A 336 3.69 -25.09 -18.34
CA GLN A 336 4.42 -25.27 -19.60
C GLN A 336 5.65 -24.37 -19.69
N ASN A 337 5.50 -23.10 -19.31
CA ASN A 337 6.49 -22.07 -19.58
C ASN A 337 7.24 -21.64 -18.31
N PHE A 338 6.59 -21.70 -17.14
CA PHE A 338 7.14 -21.16 -15.89
C PHE A 338 7.60 -22.26 -14.92
N THR A 339 8.03 -23.41 -15.43
CA THR A 339 8.69 -24.43 -14.62
C THR A 339 9.92 -23.84 -13.92
N GLY A 340 10.05 -24.09 -12.61
CA GLY A 340 11.11 -23.54 -11.77
C GLY A 340 10.80 -22.16 -11.18
N PHE A 341 9.62 -21.59 -11.46
CA PHE A 341 9.21 -20.31 -10.90
C PHE A 341 8.49 -20.44 -9.56
N GLU A 342 8.65 -19.40 -8.76
CA GLU A 342 7.67 -19.03 -7.74
C GLU A 342 6.66 -18.05 -8.36
N ALA A 343 5.40 -18.49 -8.51
CA ALA A 343 4.35 -17.70 -9.14
C ALA A 343 3.31 -17.25 -8.13
N TRP A 344 2.96 -15.96 -8.18
CA TRP A 344 1.96 -15.35 -7.32
C TRP A 344 0.83 -14.72 -8.12
N VAL A 345 -0.41 -15.04 -7.74
CA VAL A 345 -1.62 -14.56 -8.42
C VAL A 345 -2.56 -13.97 -7.38
N ILE A 346 -2.96 -12.71 -7.55
CA ILE A 346 -4.02 -12.08 -6.76
C ILE A 346 -5.38 -12.26 -7.45
N SER A 347 -6.40 -12.68 -6.69
CA SER A 347 -7.76 -12.85 -7.23
C SER A 347 -8.83 -12.65 -6.15
N PRO A 348 -9.98 -12.00 -6.45
CA PRO A 348 -11.09 -11.85 -5.53
C PRO A 348 -11.95 -13.10 -5.39
N ASN A 349 -11.86 -14.04 -6.35
CA ASN A 349 -12.75 -15.19 -6.42
C ASN A 349 -11.96 -16.49 -6.29
N ILE A 350 -12.08 -17.11 -5.10
CA ILE A 350 -11.45 -18.40 -4.81
C ILE A 350 -12.01 -19.51 -5.72
N ASP A 351 -13.28 -19.44 -6.11
CA ASP A 351 -13.88 -20.44 -7.01
C ASP A 351 -13.31 -20.36 -8.41
N THR A 352 -13.11 -19.14 -8.94
CA THR A 352 -12.42 -18.97 -10.23
C THR A 352 -10.96 -19.41 -10.12
N ALA A 353 -10.28 -19.09 -9.03
CA ALA A 353 -8.89 -19.48 -8.82
C ALA A 353 -8.69 -21.01 -8.78
N LYS A 354 -9.73 -21.81 -8.47
CA LYS A 354 -9.65 -23.29 -8.56
C LYS A 354 -9.39 -23.77 -9.99
N PHE A 355 -9.80 -23.02 -11.01
CA PHE A 355 -9.59 -23.42 -12.42
C PHE A 355 -8.13 -23.37 -12.85
N ILE A 356 -7.24 -22.69 -12.10
CA ILE A 356 -5.78 -22.77 -12.31
C ILE A 356 -5.30 -24.24 -12.24
N GLY A 357 -6.00 -25.12 -11.52
CA GLY A 357 -5.65 -26.55 -11.50
C GLY A 357 -4.25 -26.83 -10.94
N LEU A 358 -3.74 -25.90 -10.14
CA LEU A 358 -2.56 -26.02 -9.28
C LEU A 358 -3.00 -25.80 -7.84
N ARG A 359 -2.38 -26.53 -6.90
CA ARG A 359 -2.63 -26.31 -5.48
C ARG A 359 -1.73 -25.17 -4.99
N PRO A 360 -2.29 -24.07 -4.47
CA PRO A 360 -1.47 -23.01 -3.90
C PRO A 360 -0.79 -23.48 -2.62
N SER A 361 0.49 -23.17 -2.47
CA SER A 361 1.29 -23.46 -1.26
C SER A 361 1.06 -22.45 -0.14
N LYS A 362 0.68 -21.21 -0.49
CA LYS A 362 0.30 -20.15 0.46
C LYS A 362 -0.90 -19.37 -0.05
N LYS A 363 -1.74 -18.88 0.88
CA LYS A 363 -2.88 -18.00 0.60
C LYS A 363 -2.87 -16.86 1.61
N ILE A 364 -2.79 -15.62 1.14
CA ILE A 364 -2.79 -14.44 2.00
C ILE A 364 -4.04 -13.61 1.65
N ALA A 365 -4.79 -13.19 2.67
CA ALA A 365 -5.92 -12.28 2.47
C ALA A 365 -5.41 -10.85 2.31
N LEU A 366 -5.78 -10.19 1.21
CA LEU A 366 -5.46 -8.80 0.91
C LEU A 366 -6.71 -8.06 0.44
N TYR A 367 -6.67 -6.74 0.39
CA TYR A 367 -7.79 -5.92 -0.09
C TYR A 367 -7.34 -4.99 -1.22
N ASN A 368 -7.95 -5.14 -2.39
CA ASN A 368 -7.80 -4.19 -3.50
C ASN A 368 -8.97 -3.21 -3.47
N GLY A 369 -8.75 -2.05 -2.84
CA GLY A 369 -9.83 -1.13 -2.49
C GLY A 369 -10.83 -1.81 -1.53
N PRO A 370 -12.14 -1.81 -1.82
CA PRO A 370 -13.13 -2.50 -0.99
C PRO A 370 -13.20 -4.01 -1.26
N ILE A 371 -12.51 -4.52 -2.30
CA ILE A 371 -12.64 -5.91 -2.74
C ILE A 371 -11.66 -6.78 -1.95
N GLU A 372 -12.20 -7.74 -1.20
CA GLU A 372 -11.39 -8.79 -0.57
C GLU A 372 -10.81 -9.72 -1.65
N THR A 373 -9.52 -10.02 -1.52
CA THR A 373 -8.77 -10.85 -2.46
C THR A 373 -7.95 -11.91 -1.73
N ARG A 374 -7.47 -12.89 -2.49
CA ARG A 374 -6.45 -13.84 -2.06
C ARG A 374 -5.24 -13.71 -2.95
N PHE A 375 -4.09 -13.53 -2.33
CA PHE A 375 -2.78 -13.61 -2.97
C PHE A 375 -2.25 -15.03 -2.79
N LEU A 376 -2.19 -15.74 -3.91
CA LEU A 376 -1.97 -17.19 -3.98
C LEU A 376 -0.57 -17.46 -4.49
N ARG A 377 0.23 -18.20 -3.72
CA ARG A 377 1.55 -18.69 -4.14
C ARG A 377 1.42 -20.07 -4.77
N PHE A 378 2.06 -20.26 -5.90
CA PHE A 378 2.23 -21.54 -6.57
C PHE A 378 3.72 -21.78 -6.78
N ASP A 379 4.21 -22.89 -6.26
CA ASP A 379 5.55 -23.35 -6.58
C ASP A 379 5.46 -24.27 -7.80
N VAL A 380 6.03 -23.83 -8.93
CA VAL A 380 5.92 -24.53 -10.20
C VAL A 380 7.16 -25.38 -10.40
N TYR A 381 7.02 -26.70 -10.28
CA TYR A 381 8.13 -27.64 -10.43
C TYR A 381 7.87 -28.64 -11.56
N GLU A 382 8.95 -29.24 -12.05
CA GLU A 382 8.87 -30.41 -12.91
C GLU A 382 8.31 -31.64 -12.16
N GLY A 383 7.29 -32.28 -12.72
CA GLY A 383 6.69 -33.50 -12.20
C GLY A 383 5.47 -33.34 -11.27
N THR A 384 4.87 -34.46 -10.85
CA THR A 384 3.74 -34.48 -9.92
C THR A 384 4.23 -34.75 -8.50
N LYS A 385 3.98 -33.82 -7.57
CA LYS A 385 4.26 -34.03 -6.15
C LYS A 385 3.32 -35.12 -5.60
N ARG A 386 3.82 -36.36 -5.51
CA ARG A 386 3.10 -37.47 -4.86
C ARG A 386 3.13 -37.28 -3.35
N TYR A 387 2.06 -37.68 -2.68
CA TYR A 387 1.88 -37.49 -1.23
C TYR A 387 2.92 -38.35 -0.47
N GLY A 388 3.94 -37.73 0.13
CA GLY A 388 4.96 -38.44 0.92
C GLY A 388 6.34 -37.78 0.96
N ASP A 389 6.70 -36.98 -0.04
CA ASP A 389 8.03 -36.37 -0.10
C ASP A 389 8.11 -35.11 0.77
N LYS A 390 8.61 -35.27 2.00
CA LYS A 390 9.14 -34.15 2.78
C LYS A 390 10.52 -33.77 2.20
N PRO A 391 10.86 -32.47 2.09
CA PRO A 391 12.23 -32.08 1.77
C PRO A 391 13.18 -32.64 2.83
N GLN A 392 14.23 -33.35 2.39
CA GLN A 392 15.36 -33.68 3.27
C GLN A 392 16.08 -32.36 3.61
N GLU A 393 15.76 -31.79 4.76
CA GLU A 393 16.68 -30.84 5.40
C GLU A 393 17.96 -31.60 5.75
N ARG A 394 19.06 -31.29 5.05
CA ARG A 394 20.40 -31.62 5.53
C ARG A 394 20.72 -30.72 6.71
N SER A 395 20.31 -31.12 7.91
CA SER A 395 20.79 -30.52 9.16
C SER A 395 21.99 -31.31 9.70
N ASN A 396 23.18 -30.78 9.46
CA ASN A 396 24.37 -31.13 10.25
C ASN A 396 24.23 -30.45 11.62
N TYR A 397 23.66 -31.15 12.61
CA TYR A 397 23.84 -30.79 14.00
C TYR A 397 24.12 -32.03 14.85
N ALA A 398 25.18 -31.90 15.63
CA ALA A 398 25.88 -32.94 16.35
C ALA A 398 24.98 -33.71 17.34
N LYS A 399 25.28 -35.02 17.46
CA LYS A 399 24.86 -35.87 18.57
C LYS A 399 25.39 -35.29 19.88
N ASN A 400 24.49 -34.96 20.79
CA ASN A 400 24.66 -35.24 22.21
C ASN A 400 23.28 -35.22 22.86
N LYS A 401 22.80 -36.39 23.29
CA LYS A 401 21.84 -36.46 24.38
C LYS A 401 22.03 -37.75 25.14
N ASP A 402 22.52 -37.54 26.35
CA ASP A 402 22.54 -38.49 27.44
C ASP A 402 21.15 -39.04 27.73
N THR A 403 21.22 -40.30 28.14
CA THR A 403 20.22 -41.14 28.78
C THR A 403 19.42 -40.45 29.88
N TYR A 404 18.09 -40.60 29.84
CA TYR A 404 17.30 -40.96 31.03
C TYR A 404 16.12 -41.86 30.63
N LYS A 405 16.01 -42.97 31.35
CA LYS A 405 15.05 -44.08 31.24
C LYS A 405 13.81 -43.83 32.10
N LYS A 406 12.78 -44.68 31.84
CA LYS A 406 11.65 -45.13 32.69
C LYS A 406 10.33 -44.36 32.55
N ASP A 407 9.15 -44.97 32.54
CA ASP A 407 8.75 -46.38 32.70
C ASP A 407 7.35 -46.61 32.08
N ASP A 408 7.11 -47.85 31.68
CA ASP A 408 5.83 -48.44 31.29
C ASP A 408 4.86 -48.57 32.47
N THR A 409 3.57 -48.32 32.24
CA THR A 409 2.49 -49.17 32.79
C THR A 409 1.27 -49.18 31.86
N ARG A 410 0.93 -50.39 31.40
CA ARG A 410 -0.32 -50.77 30.74
C ARG A 410 -1.41 -50.99 31.79
N THR A 411 -2.65 -50.56 31.51
CA THR A 411 -3.86 -51.33 31.87
C THR A 411 -5.09 -50.95 31.05
N SER A 412 -5.71 -52.01 30.51
CA SER A 412 -7.14 -52.23 30.22
C SER A 412 -7.95 -51.22 29.40
N LYS A 413 -8.20 -51.64 28.14
CA LYS A 413 -9.52 -51.55 27.49
C LYS A 413 -10.58 -52.15 28.40
N ASP A 414 -11.66 -51.43 28.66
CA ASP A 414 -13.06 -51.92 28.59
C ASP A 414 -13.99 -50.86 29.18
N THR A 415 -14.75 -50.21 28.30
CA THR A 415 -16.00 -49.44 28.51
C THR A 415 -16.18 -48.54 27.28
N ARG A 416 -16.37 -49.20 26.14
CA ARG A 416 -16.60 -48.55 24.84
C ARG A 416 -17.91 -49.03 24.25
N SER A 417 -18.98 -48.91 25.02
CA SER A 417 -20.34 -49.23 24.56
C SER A 417 -21.35 -48.90 25.65
N GLU A 418 -21.51 -47.62 26.00
CA GLU A 418 -22.73 -47.14 26.68
C GLU A 418 -22.87 -45.59 26.64
N ASP A 419 -21.77 -44.85 26.44
CA ASP A 419 -21.82 -43.38 26.31
C ASP A 419 -22.14 -42.84 24.89
N ARG A 420 -22.36 -43.73 23.90
CA ARG A 420 -22.69 -43.32 22.53
C ARG A 420 -24.19 -43.16 22.25
N GLN A 421 -25.06 -43.51 23.19
CA GLN A 421 -26.51 -43.37 23.03
C GLN A 421 -27.13 -42.22 23.85
N ARG A 422 -26.38 -41.57 24.75
CA ARG A 422 -26.90 -40.45 25.56
C ARG A 422 -26.55 -39.05 25.04
N SER A 423 -25.64 -38.96 24.07
CA SER A 423 -25.23 -37.67 23.47
C SER A 423 -25.90 -37.37 22.12
N SER A 424 -26.68 -38.31 21.55
CA SER A 424 -27.44 -38.12 20.31
C SER A 424 -28.82 -37.48 20.53
N ASP A 425 -29.39 -37.60 21.75
CA ASP A 425 -30.76 -37.17 22.02
C ASP A 425 -30.84 -35.75 22.61
N LEU A 426 -29.73 -35.20 23.11
CA LEU A 426 -29.64 -33.81 23.55
C LEU A 426 -29.28 -32.82 22.42
N ARG A 427 -28.86 -33.30 21.24
CA ARG A 427 -28.51 -32.45 20.08
C ARG A 427 -29.65 -32.29 19.06
N LYS A 428 -30.77 -32.99 19.22
CA LYS A 428 -31.96 -32.87 18.36
C LYS A 428 -33.04 -31.93 18.90
N SER A 429 -32.93 -31.46 20.14
CA SER A 429 -33.89 -30.51 20.75
C SER A 429 -33.56 -29.03 20.54
N SER A 430 -32.37 -28.67 20.04
CA SER A 430 -31.95 -27.27 19.88
C SER A 430 -31.96 -26.78 18.42
N TYR A 431 -32.40 -27.62 17.48
CA TYR A 431 -32.40 -27.32 16.04
C TYR A 431 -33.80 -27.05 15.45
N GLN A 432 -34.83 -26.94 16.30
CA GLN A 432 -36.23 -26.84 15.86
C GLN A 432 -37.02 -25.71 16.52
N LYS A 433 -36.34 -24.71 17.11
CA LYS A 433 -36.99 -23.57 17.80
C LYS A 433 -36.51 -22.18 17.39
N SER A 434 -35.89 -22.03 16.23
CA SER A 434 -35.46 -20.73 15.68
C SER A 434 -35.69 -20.64 14.16
N ARG A 435 -36.81 -21.20 13.70
CA ARG A 435 -37.24 -21.14 12.29
C ARG A 435 -38.62 -20.55 12.07
N ASP A 436 -39.15 -19.82 13.04
CA ASP A 436 -40.28 -18.92 12.82
C ASP A 436 -39.95 -17.58 13.47
N GLU A 437 -40.26 -16.50 12.75
CA GLU A 437 -40.04 -15.07 13.05
C GLU A 437 -38.71 -14.47 12.53
N GLY A 438 -38.79 -13.78 11.38
CA GLY A 438 -37.95 -12.59 11.13
C GLY A 438 -37.09 -12.52 9.87
N THR A 439 -37.43 -13.17 8.76
CA THR A 439 -36.72 -12.97 7.47
C THR A 439 -37.60 -12.31 6.43
N GLU A 440 -37.88 -11.01 6.58
CA GLU A 440 -38.38 -10.18 5.46
C GLU A 440 -38.05 -8.67 5.56
N ASN A 441 -37.50 -8.19 6.68
CA ASN A 441 -37.13 -6.76 6.84
C ASN A 441 -35.65 -6.43 6.60
N HIS A 442 -34.74 -7.41 6.50
CA HIS A 442 -33.30 -7.13 6.37
C HIS A 442 -32.79 -6.87 4.94
N ASN A 443 -33.58 -7.16 3.90
CA ASN A 443 -33.18 -6.90 2.51
C ASN A 443 -33.58 -5.49 2.00
N ARG A 444 -34.59 -4.84 2.60
CA ARG A 444 -34.99 -3.47 2.20
C ARG A 444 -34.09 -2.37 2.78
N ASP A 445 -33.49 -2.59 3.96
CA ASP A 445 -32.59 -1.61 4.59
C ASP A 445 -31.16 -1.63 4.02
N PHE A 446 -30.75 -2.74 3.39
CA PHE A 446 -29.44 -2.84 2.73
C PHE A 446 -29.46 -2.16 1.35
N GLU A 447 -30.57 -2.25 0.61
CA GLU A 447 -30.73 -1.56 -0.68
C GLU A 447 -30.92 -0.03 -0.51
N ARG A 448 -31.63 0.43 0.52
CA ARG A 448 -31.76 1.87 0.83
C ARG A 448 -30.45 2.54 1.25
N LYS A 449 -29.55 1.83 1.95
CA LYS A 449 -28.22 2.34 2.30
C LYS A 449 -27.27 2.41 1.08
N ASN A 450 -27.51 1.62 0.06
CA ASN A 450 -26.70 1.58 -1.17
C ASN A 450 -27.08 2.71 -2.17
N GLU A 451 -28.34 3.15 -2.18
CA GLU A 451 -28.76 4.31 -2.99
C GLU A 451 -28.24 5.65 -2.46
N ASN A 452 -28.18 5.83 -1.13
CA ASN A 452 -27.66 7.07 -0.53
C ASN A 452 -26.13 7.20 -0.64
N TYR A 453 -25.38 6.09 -0.74
CA TYR A 453 -23.93 6.12 -0.95
C TYR A 453 -23.56 6.39 -2.43
N ARG A 454 -24.42 6.02 -3.39
CA ARG A 454 -24.22 6.30 -4.82
C ARG A 454 -24.50 7.75 -5.21
N ARG A 455 -25.20 8.54 -4.37
CA ARG A 455 -25.51 9.95 -4.65
C ARG A 455 -24.51 10.96 -4.10
N SER A 456 -23.57 10.58 -3.22
CA SER A 456 -22.71 11.54 -2.51
C SER A 456 -21.27 11.66 -2.99
N ASN A 457 -20.81 10.89 -3.99
CA ASN A 457 -19.39 10.89 -4.38
C ASN A 457 -19.13 10.82 -5.89
N TYR A 458 -19.88 11.58 -6.71
CA TYR A 458 -19.48 11.98 -8.07
C TYR A 458 -20.34 13.19 -8.50
N PRO A 459 -19.81 14.41 -8.64
CA PRO A 459 -20.52 15.44 -9.39
C PRO A 459 -20.37 15.12 -10.89
N SER A 460 -21.49 14.77 -11.53
CA SER A 460 -21.58 14.77 -12.99
C SER A 460 -21.36 16.19 -13.49
N SER A 461 -20.41 16.36 -14.40
CA SER A 461 -20.17 17.58 -15.14
C SER A 461 -21.38 17.92 -16.03
N GLU A 462 -22.28 18.79 -15.54
CA GLU A 462 -23.24 19.48 -16.40
C GLU A 462 -23.21 20.99 -16.13
N LYS A 463 -22.86 21.71 -17.20
CA LYS A 463 -22.85 23.17 -17.28
C LYS A 463 -24.20 23.75 -16.86
N ARG A 464 -24.22 24.58 -15.82
CA ARG A 464 -25.25 25.62 -15.65
C ARG A 464 -24.57 26.98 -15.45
N LYS A 465 -24.67 27.80 -16.51
CA LYS A 465 -24.50 29.25 -16.44
C LYS A 465 -25.56 29.80 -15.49
N ARG A 466 -25.17 30.64 -14.54
CA ARG A 466 -25.99 31.75 -14.06
C ARG A 466 -25.12 32.79 -13.34
N ASP A 467 -25.33 34.02 -13.79
CA ASP A 467 -24.64 35.26 -13.45
C ASP A 467 -24.76 35.65 -11.99
N TYR A 468 -23.72 36.27 -11.42
CA TYR A 468 -23.83 37.40 -10.49
C TYR A 468 -22.49 38.14 -10.35
N GLY A 469 -22.51 39.44 -10.63
CA GLY A 469 -21.83 40.51 -9.88
C GLY A 469 -20.31 40.55 -9.89
N SER A 470 -19.75 41.33 -10.81
CA SER A 470 -18.38 41.85 -10.78
C SER A 470 -18.22 42.93 -9.69
N GLU A 471 -17.27 42.73 -8.77
CA GLU A 471 -16.49 43.83 -8.20
C GLU A 471 -15.10 43.29 -7.85
N THR A 472 -14.09 44.08 -8.24
CA THR A 472 -12.71 43.73 -8.55
C THR A 472 -11.81 43.56 -7.34
N ASP A 473 -10.89 42.59 -7.40
CA ASP A 473 -9.65 42.62 -6.61
C ASP A 473 -8.48 42.03 -7.45
N GLU A 474 -8.14 42.73 -8.53
CA GLU A 474 -7.13 42.31 -9.52
C GLU A 474 -5.71 42.26 -8.94
N SER A 475 -5.43 43.00 -7.86
CA SER A 475 -4.07 43.13 -7.30
C SER A 475 -3.54 41.83 -6.66
N SER A 476 -4.40 41.02 -6.03
CA SER A 476 -3.98 39.75 -5.40
C SER A 476 -3.75 38.61 -6.41
N SER A 477 -4.30 38.74 -7.62
CA SER A 477 -4.21 37.74 -8.68
C SER A 477 -2.87 37.80 -9.43
N GLU A 478 -2.31 39.00 -9.60
CA GLU A 478 -0.99 39.21 -10.21
C GLU A 478 0.15 38.82 -9.28
N GLU A 479 0.01 39.07 -7.98
CA GLU A 479 1.01 38.69 -6.98
C GLU A 479 1.10 37.16 -6.84
N ARG A 480 -0.04 36.46 -6.82
CA ARG A 480 -0.09 34.99 -6.88
C ARG A 480 0.49 34.42 -8.18
N ARG A 481 0.29 35.10 -9.32
CA ARG A 481 0.90 34.70 -10.61
C ARG A 481 2.41 34.88 -10.62
N LYS A 482 2.94 35.96 -10.04
CA LYS A 482 4.38 36.20 -9.91
C LYS A 482 5.06 35.16 -9.01
N ILE A 483 4.46 34.85 -7.86
CA ILE A 483 4.98 33.80 -6.94
C ILE A 483 4.98 32.42 -7.62
N ASN A 484 3.91 32.07 -8.34
CA ASN A 484 3.86 30.80 -9.08
C ASN A 484 4.85 30.73 -10.25
N GLN A 485 5.11 31.84 -10.94
CA GLN A 485 6.14 31.91 -11.97
C GLN A 485 7.56 31.80 -11.39
N GLU A 486 7.85 32.42 -10.25
CA GLU A 486 9.15 32.27 -9.57
C GLU A 486 9.37 30.84 -9.06
N ARG A 487 8.33 30.22 -8.49
CA ARG A 487 8.35 28.80 -8.08
C ARG A 487 8.62 27.86 -9.26
N SER A 488 8.00 28.11 -10.42
CA SER A 488 8.28 27.35 -11.65
C SER A 488 9.71 27.53 -12.14
N LYS A 489 10.24 28.76 -12.14
CA LYS A 489 11.63 29.05 -12.56
C LYS A 489 12.68 28.45 -11.62
N ASN A 490 12.37 28.33 -10.33
CA ASN A 490 13.24 27.65 -9.36
C ASN A 490 13.21 26.13 -9.54
N PHE A 491 12.05 25.56 -9.86
CA PHE A 491 11.92 24.14 -10.21
C PHE A 491 12.70 23.79 -11.48
N ASP A 492 12.62 24.62 -12.53
CA ASP A 492 13.34 24.39 -13.78
C ASP A 492 14.87 24.46 -13.59
N ARG A 493 15.35 25.43 -12.77
CA ARG A 493 16.77 25.51 -12.39
C ARG A 493 17.25 24.30 -11.60
N HIS A 494 16.43 23.76 -10.71
CA HIS A 494 16.75 22.55 -9.96
C HIS A 494 16.82 21.31 -10.86
N MET A 495 15.88 21.15 -11.79
CA MET A 495 15.89 20.06 -12.78
C MET A 495 17.08 20.16 -13.74
N GLU A 496 17.49 21.37 -14.09
CA GLU A 496 18.67 21.59 -14.93
C GLU A 496 19.99 21.27 -14.19
N SER A 497 20.06 21.56 -12.88
CA SER A 497 21.16 21.15 -12.01
C SER A 497 21.29 19.62 -11.92
N LEU A 498 20.18 18.91 -11.76
CA LEU A 498 20.12 17.43 -11.75
C LEU A 498 20.54 16.82 -13.10
N ARG A 499 20.18 17.46 -14.22
CA ARG A 499 20.65 17.06 -15.57
C ARG A 499 22.15 17.28 -15.76
N ARG A 500 22.73 18.31 -15.15
CA ARG A 500 24.18 18.54 -15.19
C ARG A 500 24.93 17.50 -14.35
N PHE A 501 24.39 17.12 -13.19
CA PHE A 501 24.97 16.06 -12.35
C PHE A 501 24.98 14.70 -13.07
N THR A 502 23.86 14.29 -13.65
CA THR A 502 23.76 13.01 -14.39
C THR A 502 24.63 12.97 -15.66
N ASN A 503 24.80 14.11 -16.36
CA ASN A 503 25.71 14.20 -17.50
C ASN A 503 27.20 14.20 -17.13
N PHE A 504 27.56 14.63 -15.92
CA PHE A 504 28.94 14.58 -15.44
C PHE A 504 29.39 13.14 -15.14
N ASP A 505 28.50 12.32 -14.62
CA ASP A 505 28.76 10.89 -14.36
C ASP A 505 28.70 10.03 -15.63
N ASN A 506 27.87 10.37 -16.61
CA ASN A 506 27.86 9.70 -17.92
C ASN A 506 29.18 9.87 -18.70
N LYS A 507 29.87 11.01 -18.58
CA LYS A 507 31.22 11.17 -19.17
C LYS A 507 32.28 10.30 -18.50
N LYS A 508 32.11 9.96 -17.21
CA LYS A 508 32.99 9.02 -16.49
C LYS A 508 32.64 7.55 -16.77
N SER A 509 31.38 7.23 -17.10
CA SER A 509 30.97 5.87 -17.44
C SER A 509 31.30 5.49 -18.90
N GLU A 510 31.23 6.43 -19.84
CA GLU A 510 31.65 6.23 -21.24
C GLU A 510 33.16 5.98 -21.39
N SER A 511 34.00 6.58 -20.53
CA SER A 511 35.44 6.31 -20.53
C SER A 511 35.79 4.91 -19.99
N LYS A 512 34.95 4.33 -19.12
CA LYS A 512 35.08 2.94 -18.65
C LYS A 512 34.54 1.89 -19.64
N LYS A 513 33.52 2.23 -20.45
CA LYS A 513 32.94 1.29 -21.44
C LYS A 513 33.78 1.07 -22.70
N LYS A 514 34.74 1.94 -23.03
CA LYS A 514 35.64 1.78 -24.20
C LYS A 514 36.78 0.75 -24.03
N GLY A 515 36.91 0.10 -22.87
CA GLY A 515 38.00 -0.85 -22.58
C GLY A 515 37.71 -2.35 -22.80
N ARG A 516 36.48 -2.77 -23.12
CA ARG A 516 36.15 -4.19 -23.29
C ARG A 516 36.06 -4.58 -24.77
N LYS A 517 37.20 -4.91 -25.39
CA LYS A 517 37.22 -5.70 -26.64
C LYS A 517 36.77 -7.14 -26.32
N ARG A 518 35.67 -7.57 -26.94
CA ARG A 518 35.21 -8.97 -26.95
C ARG A 518 36.27 -9.83 -27.65
N ILE A 519 36.73 -10.88 -26.98
CA ILE A 519 37.52 -11.96 -27.59
C ILE A 519 36.52 -12.92 -28.24
N SER A 520 36.63 -13.11 -29.55
CA SER A 520 35.85 -14.09 -30.32
C SER A 520 36.44 -15.50 -30.11
N PRO A 521 35.62 -16.57 -30.04
CA PRO A 521 36.12 -17.93 -29.89
C PRO A 521 36.73 -18.45 -31.21
N LYS A 522 37.96 -18.98 -31.15
CA LYS A 522 38.59 -19.75 -32.24
C LYS A 522 38.02 -21.18 -32.25
N LYS A 523 37.71 -21.70 -33.45
CA LYS A 523 37.39 -23.11 -33.73
C LYS A 523 38.57 -24.04 -33.35
N PRO A 524 38.32 -25.30 -32.97
CA PRO A 524 39.37 -26.31 -32.81
C PRO A 524 39.90 -26.79 -34.18
N PRO A 525 41.16 -27.26 -34.27
CA PRO A 525 41.71 -27.79 -35.51
C PRO A 525 41.20 -29.21 -35.79
N GLU A 526 41.03 -29.49 -37.08
CA GLU A 526 40.92 -30.83 -37.66
C GLU A 526 42.34 -31.42 -37.75
N ASP A 527 42.53 -32.62 -37.21
CA ASP A 527 43.75 -33.41 -37.40
C ASP A 527 43.49 -34.41 -38.54
N ASP A 528 44.18 -34.22 -39.66
CA ASP A 528 44.44 -35.23 -40.68
C ASP A 528 45.87 -35.77 -40.45
N GLU A 529 45.98 -37.04 -40.04
CA GLU A 529 47.04 -38.00 -40.44
C GLU A 529 46.58 -39.44 -40.17
#